data_AF-A0A0S8K9V2-F1
#
_entry.id   AF-A0A0S8K9V2-F1
#
_cell.length_a   1.000
_cell.length_b   1.000
_cell.length_c   1.000
_cell.angle_alpha   90.00
_cell.angle_beta   90.00
_cell.angle_gamma   90.00
#
_symmetry.space_group_name_H-M   'P 1'
#
loop_
_entity.id
_entity.type
_entity.pdbx_description
1 polymer ?
#
loop_
_entity_poly.entity_id
_entity_poly.type
_entity_poly.pdbx_seq_one_letter_code
_entity_poly.pdbx_strand_id
1 'polypeptide(L)'
;MRARVFVVVLSMIVLSTAALADGPGSAVGQADRYDLARANESASKSVRKEVPGVMSFQGTLTDEHGVAMDTTVSMAFSIYSDSTGGNLVWTETQPVVVVSSGLFNVLLGRINSIPDTVFKEPSRWLGVKVGGDPEMTSRQRLAAVGYAFWAAEADTAGYARTAVAAGDSDWTISGDDLYCAQPGKVGIGTTSPQSKLHVDGAIRLGSGSAKYQIQEVTPYSGGGWKDYIAFGGIGIGSNDGTNRQMFMFADGAGSNNIFTAATSENGGSTWEADFVIQQDGKVGIGTTSPTAPLTIQTINGTDIAFTSTGNNADIMAPGTLKIGTTGGGYWLHFLTDDGYKMSITGAGDVGIGTTSPAAKLDVGGDINADSLYKIGGNTVLSVTDLDNLFVGDGAGTYNTGNHGTFVGDQAGHNNQGSQNTFLGKAAGLLNADGFQNTFV
;
A
#
# COMPACT_ATOMS: atom_id res chain seq x y z
N MET A 1 36.73 81.43 -42.33
CA MET A 1 36.87 79.97 -42.49
C MET A 1 35.52 79.37 -42.23
N ARG A 2 34.82 78.93 -43.27
CA ARG A 2 33.63 78.07 -43.10
C ARG A 2 34.08 76.63 -43.34
N ALA A 3 34.06 75.78 -42.33
CA ALA A 3 34.46 74.38 -42.51
C ALA A 3 33.38 73.60 -43.30
N ARG A 4 33.79 72.63 -44.09
CA ARG A 4 32.92 71.62 -44.71
C ARG A 4 33.34 70.24 -44.17
N VAL A 5 32.40 69.37 -43.87
CA VAL A 5 32.70 67.99 -43.49
C VAL A 5 32.15 67.08 -44.59
N PHE A 6 33.01 66.24 -45.15
CA PHE A 6 32.58 65.09 -45.94
C PHE A 6 32.66 63.85 -45.04
N VAL A 7 31.64 63.00 -45.04
CA VAL A 7 31.63 61.81 -44.19
C VAL A 7 31.77 60.57 -45.09
N VAL A 8 32.82 59.78 -44.84
CA VAL A 8 32.97 58.42 -45.39
C VAL A 8 32.85 57.46 -44.20
N VAL A 9 31.81 56.64 -44.19
CA VAL A 9 31.60 55.62 -43.15
C VAL A 9 32.22 54.31 -43.62
N LEU A 10 33.28 53.85 -42.94
CA LEU A 10 33.71 52.46 -42.99
C LEU A 10 33.10 51.69 -41.79
N SER A 11 32.55 50.51 -42.08
CA SER A 11 31.66 49.71 -41.25
C SER A 11 32.19 49.31 -39.86
N MET A 12 31.25 49.21 -38.90
CA MET A 12 31.44 48.86 -37.49
C MET A 12 32.09 47.48 -37.27
N ILE A 13 32.91 47.39 -36.21
CA ILE A 13 33.24 46.14 -35.51
C ILE A 13 32.67 46.25 -34.09
N VAL A 14 31.59 45.51 -33.81
CA VAL A 14 31.19 45.19 -32.43
C VAL A 14 31.91 43.89 -32.08
N LEU A 15 32.91 43.96 -31.21
CA LEU A 15 33.63 42.78 -30.74
C LEU A 15 32.75 42.03 -29.73
N SER A 16 31.99 41.03 -30.19
CA SER A 16 31.33 40.08 -29.28
C SER A 16 32.32 38.95 -28.95
N THR A 17 32.75 38.88 -27.70
CA THR A 17 33.43 37.68 -27.18
C THR A 17 32.40 36.56 -27.08
N ALA A 18 32.45 35.59 -27.99
CA ALA A 18 31.76 34.32 -27.85
C ALA A 18 32.43 33.51 -26.73
N ALA A 19 31.72 33.26 -25.63
CA ALA A 19 32.14 32.25 -24.67
C ALA A 19 31.71 30.89 -25.22
N LEU A 20 32.68 30.01 -25.50
CA LEU A 20 32.42 28.60 -25.77
C LEU A 20 31.75 28.00 -24.52
N ALA A 21 30.55 27.44 -24.71
CA ALA A 21 29.94 26.57 -23.72
C ALA A 21 30.75 25.28 -23.63
N ASP A 22 31.14 24.94 -22.39
CA ASP A 22 31.82 23.71 -22.02
C ASP A 22 30.98 22.47 -22.39
N GLY A 23 31.64 21.40 -22.81
CA GLY A 23 31.00 20.20 -23.37
C GLY A 23 30.29 19.34 -22.32
N PRO A 24 29.40 18.42 -22.73
CA PRO A 24 28.68 17.55 -21.80
C PRO A 24 29.59 16.41 -21.33
N GLY A 25 30.06 16.50 -20.08
CA GLY A 25 30.72 15.42 -19.36
C GLY A 25 29.71 14.45 -18.76
N SER A 26 29.61 13.26 -19.35
CA SER A 26 28.91 12.10 -18.79
C SER A 26 29.64 11.56 -17.56
N ALA A 27 28.96 11.45 -16.41
CA ALA A 27 29.37 10.55 -15.34
C ALA A 27 28.14 10.07 -14.54
N VAL A 28 27.89 8.77 -14.67
CA VAL A 28 26.99 7.96 -13.83
C VAL A 28 27.69 7.69 -12.50
N GLY A 29 26.97 7.80 -11.38
CA GLY A 29 27.48 7.42 -10.06
C GLY A 29 26.47 7.68 -8.94
N GLN A 30 25.76 6.63 -8.55
CA GLN A 30 24.68 6.56 -7.58
C GLN A 30 25.23 6.45 -6.14
N ALA A 31 24.73 7.26 -5.18
CA ALA A 31 24.50 6.88 -3.77
C ALA A 31 23.89 8.04 -2.95
N ASP A 32 22.66 7.81 -2.47
CA ASP A 32 22.11 8.12 -1.15
C ASP A 32 22.48 9.43 -0.43
N ARG A 33 21.49 10.31 -0.23
CA ARG A 33 20.75 10.54 1.05
C ARG A 33 20.16 11.95 1.09
N TYR A 34 18.83 11.98 1.27
CA TYR A 34 18.04 12.98 2.00
C TYR A 34 18.68 14.35 2.24
N ASP A 35 18.29 15.35 1.43
CA ASP A 35 18.07 16.73 1.86
C ASP A 35 17.39 17.53 0.72
N LEU A 36 16.11 17.24 0.48
CA LEU A 36 15.24 18.09 -0.34
C LEU A 36 14.42 19.00 0.58
N ALA A 37 15.08 19.98 1.20
CA ALA A 37 14.39 21.11 1.80
C ALA A 37 15.29 22.35 1.83
N ARG A 38 14.90 23.35 1.04
CA ARG A 38 15.34 24.76 1.10
C ARG A 38 16.79 25.05 0.73
N ALA A 39 17.13 24.87 -0.55
CA ALA A 39 18.19 25.67 -1.17
C ALA A 39 17.64 27.04 -1.58
N ASN A 40 17.68 27.97 -0.63
CA ASN A 40 17.96 29.39 -0.79
C ASN A 40 17.96 29.93 -2.25
N GLU A 41 16.87 30.60 -2.67
CA GLU A 41 16.76 31.40 -3.90
C GLU A 41 17.67 32.65 -3.84
N SER A 42 18.98 32.49 -3.69
CA SER A 42 19.92 33.63 -3.60
C SER A 42 21.27 33.45 -4.29
N ALA A 43 21.43 32.45 -5.15
CA ALA A 43 22.53 32.39 -6.12
C ALA A 43 21.93 31.99 -7.48
N SER A 44 21.92 32.80 -8.55
CA SER A 44 22.85 33.84 -8.96
C SER A 44 22.11 35.06 -9.53
N LYS A 45 22.25 36.24 -8.91
CA LYS A 45 22.11 37.48 -9.67
C LYS A 45 23.31 37.56 -10.60
N SER A 46 23.19 37.04 -11.82
CA SER A 46 24.17 37.28 -12.86
C SER A 46 24.40 38.79 -12.96
N VAL A 47 25.65 39.20 -12.74
CA VAL A 47 26.11 40.54 -13.09
C VAL A 47 25.82 40.70 -14.57
N ARG A 48 24.75 41.44 -14.89
CA ARG A 48 24.41 41.75 -16.28
C ARG A 48 25.54 42.62 -16.80
N LYS A 49 26.34 42.06 -17.72
CA LYS A 49 27.35 42.81 -18.45
C LYS A 49 26.61 43.87 -19.26
N GLU A 50 26.64 45.10 -18.78
CA GLU A 50 25.95 46.25 -19.36
C GLU A 50 26.48 46.47 -20.78
N VAL A 51 25.59 46.57 -21.77
CA VAL A 51 25.99 46.95 -23.13
C VAL A 51 26.50 48.40 -23.04
N PRO A 52 27.74 48.69 -23.43
CA PRO A 52 28.25 50.06 -23.33
C PRO A 52 27.36 51.03 -24.13
N GLY A 53 26.74 52.00 -23.45
CA GLY A 53 25.85 53.02 -24.03
C GLY A 53 26.60 54.12 -24.82
N VAL A 54 27.64 53.73 -25.56
CA VAL A 54 28.49 54.61 -26.36
C VAL A 54 28.41 54.23 -27.84
N MET A 55 28.52 55.23 -28.72
CA MET A 55 28.53 55.04 -30.17
C MET A 55 29.75 55.71 -30.80
N SER A 56 30.45 55.02 -31.71
CA SER A 56 31.55 55.60 -32.48
C SER A 56 31.03 56.43 -33.65
N PHE A 57 31.65 57.58 -33.91
CA PHE A 57 31.36 58.43 -35.06
C PHE A 57 32.68 58.95 -35.68
N GLN A 58 32.79 58.85 -37.00
CA GLN A 58 33.96 59.29 -37.77
C GLN A 58 33.54 60.17 -38.94
N GLY A 59 34.39 61.12 -39.32
CA GLY A 59 34.15 62.02 -40.44
C GLY A 59 35.42 62.72 -40.90
N THR A 60 35.35 63.40 -42.05
CA THR A 60 36.46 64.21 -42.55
C THR A 60 36.14 65.70 -42.51
N LEU A 61 36.93 66.49 -41.79
CA LEU A 61 36.87 67.94 -41.73
C LEU A 61 37.78 68.56 -42.79
N THR A 62 37.19 69.36 -43.66
CA THR A 62 37.88 70.14 -44.69
C THR A 62 37.59 71.63 -44.53
N ASP A 63 38.45 72.46 -45.10
CA ASP A 63 38.22 73.89 -45.21
C ASP A 63 37.19 74.21 -46.33
N GLU A 64 36.93 75.51 -46.56
CA GLU A 64 35.99 75.97 -47.59
C GLU A 64 36.41 75.63 -49.03
N HIS A 65 37.67 75.21 -49.23
CA HIS A 65 38.24 74.78 -50.51
C HIS A 65 38.36 73.25 -50.62
N GLY A 66 37.88 72.50 -49.63
CA GLY A 66 37.91 71.04 -49.62
C GLY A 66 39.26 70.45 -49.21
N VAL A 67 40.19 71.26 -48.70
CA VAL A 67 41.49 70.79 -48.22
C VAL A 67 41.33 70.20 -46.82
N ALA A 68 41.88 69.00 -46.62
CA ALA A 68 41.88 68.31 -45.34
C ALA A 68 42.58 69.13 -44.25
N MET A 69 41.95 69.25 -43.08
CA MET A 69 42.52 70.01 -41.97
C MET A 69 43.32 69.10 -41.02
N ASP A 70 44.49 69.57 -40.59
CA ASP A 70 45.28 69.01 -39.47
C ASP A 70 45.18 69.97 -38.28
N THR A 71 44.19 69.79 -37.43
CA THR A 71 43.88 70.74 -36.35
C THR A 71 43.17 70.07 -35.18
N THR A 72 43.08 70.75 -34.05
CA THR A 72 42.24 70.34 -32.92
C THR A 72 41.14 71.37 -32.72
N VAL A 73 39.88 70.92 -32.76
CA VAL A 73 38.70 71.79 -32.66
C VAL A 73 37.68 71.20 -31.68
N SER A 74 36.89 72.07 -31.05
CA SER A 74 35.70 71.63 -30.31
C SER A 74 34.59 71.28 -31.30
N MET A 75 33.90 70.15 -31.10
CA MET A 75 32.76 69.77 -31.93
C MET A 75 31.56 69.41 -31.05
N ALA A 76 30.38 69.90 -31.41
CA ALA A 76 29.11 69.49 -30.80
C ALA A 76 28.35 68.56 -31.73
N PHE A 77 27.88 67.44 -31.18
CA PHE A 77 27.12 66.40 -31.84
C PHE A 77 25.71 66.38 -31.26
N SER A 78 24.71 66.42 -32.13
CA SER A 78 23.31 66.53 -31.73
C SER A 78 22.46 65.53 -32.50
N ILE A 79 21.63 64.76 -31.80
CA ILE A 79 20.69 63.81 -32.39
C ILE A 79 19.29 64.45 -32.42
N TYR A 80 18.67 64.44 -33.60
CA TYR A 80 17.37 65.04 -33.85
C TYR A 80 16.34 64.02 -34.32
N SER A 81 15.07 64.38 -34.15
CA SER A 81 13.92 63.64 -34.66
C SER A 81 13.71 63.77 -36.16
N ASP A 82 14.33 64.74 -36.85
CA ASP A 82 14.13 65.01 -38.29
C ASP A 82 15.38 65.63 -38.95
N SER A 83 15.47 65.53 -40.28
CA SER A 83 16.60 66.04 -41.09
C SER A 83 16.74 67.57 -41.09
N THR A 84 15.65 68.32 -40.86
CA THR A 84 15.61 69.79 -40.73
C THR A 84 14.52 70.20 -39.73
N GLY A 85 14.81 71.15 -38.83
CA GLY A 85 13.81 71.74 -37.91
C GLY A 85 13.30 70.84 -36.76
N GLY A 86 13.62 69.53 -36.75
CA GLY A 86 13.16 68.57 -35.72
C GLY A 86 13.67 68.82 -34.29
N ASN A 87 13.06 68.13 -33.32
CA ASN A 87 13.38 68.23 -31.90
C ASN A 87 14.77 67.66 -31.58
N LEU A 88 15.52 68.35 -30.73
CA LEU A 88 16.78 67.85 -30.18
C LEU A 88 16.48 66.75 -29.14
N VAL A 89 16.92 65.52 -29.42
CA VAL A 89 16.69 64.34 -28.55
C VAL A 89 17.88 64.08 -27.64
N TRP A 90 19.09 64.39 -28.09
CA TRP A 90 20.32 64.24 -27.32
C TRP A 90 21.42 65.14 -27.89
N THR A 91 22.35 65.60 -27.05
CA THR A 91 23.52 66.39 -27.49
C THR A 91 24.74 66.11 -26.63
N GLU A 92 25.92 66.20 -27.23
CA GLU A 92 27.22 66.12 -26.56
C GLU A 92 28.21 67.08 -27.21
N THR A 93 28.93 67.84 -26.40
CA THR A 93 30.06 68.66 -26.88
C THR A 93 31.37 68.01 -26.49
N GLN A 94 32.17 67.68 -27.49
CA GLN A 94 33.53 67.18 -27.37
C GLN A 94 34.49 68.38 -27.47
N PRO A 95 35.10 68.83 -26.37
CA PRO A 95 35.89 70.06 -26.36
C PRO A 95 37.21 69.94 -27.12
N VAL A 96 37.71 68.72 -27.33
CA VAL A 96 39.03 68.44 -27.92
C VAL A 96 38.90 67.29 -28.92
N VAL A 97 38.53 67.61 -30.17
CA VAL A 97 38.54 66.66 -31.29
C VAL A 97 39.78 66.89 -32.13
N VAL A 98 40.70 65.92 -32.10
CA VAL A 98 41.91 65.93 -32.93
C VAL A 98 41.54 65.45 -34.33
N VAL A 99 41.77 66.31 -35.31
CA VAL A 99 41.59 66.02 -36.73
C VAL A 99 42.98 65.86 -37.34
N SER A 100 43.24 64.70 -37.93
CA SER A 100 44.50 64.45 -38.63
C SER A 100 44.26 63.99 -40.06
N SER A 101 44.93 64.64 -41.01
CA SER A 101 44.73 64.47 -42.45
C SER A 101 43.25 64.60 -42.83
N GLY A 102 42.56 65.53 -42.15
CA GLY A 102 41.13 65.75 -42.27
C GLY A 102 40.27 64.73 -41.51
N LEU A 103 40.75 63.57 -41.09
CA LEU A 103 39.93 62.55 -40.43
C LEU A 103 39.82 62.79 -38.91
N PHE A 104 38.64 62.58 -38.35
CA PHE A 104 38.42 62.46 -36.91
C PHE A 104 37.60 61.21 -36.57
N ASN A 105 37.77 60.69 -35.36
CA ASN A 105 36.99 59.59 -34.78
C ASN A 105 36.70 59.91 -33.31
N VAL A 106 35.43 59.85 -32.92
CA VAL A 106 34.95 60.16 -31.57
C VAL A 106 34.03 59.07 -31.04
N LEU A 107 34.00 58.89 -29.72
CA LEU A 107 33.01 58.05 -29.03
C LEU A 107 32.00 58.96 -28.33
N LEU A 108 30.78 58.99 -28.86
CA LEU A 108 29.62 59.68 -28.31
C LEU A 108 28.98 58.82 -27.21
N GLY A 109 28.34 59.44 -26.23
CA GLY A 109 27.82 58.77 -25.03
C GLY A 109 28.78 58.77 -23.85
N ARG A 110 30.03 59.23 -24.03
CA ARG A 110 31.05 59.19 -22.97
C ARG A 110 31.00 60.43 -22.07
N ILE A 111 30.77 61.63 -22.64
CA ILE A 111 30.62 62.86 -21.85
C ILE A 111 29.17 63.01 -21.41
N ASN A 112 28.22 62.81 -22.32
CA ASN A 112 26.79 62.78 -21.99
C ASN A 112 26.23 61.42 -22.39
N SER A 113 25.87 60.58 -21.43
CA SER A 113 25.33 59.23 -21.70
C SER A 113 24.14 59.29 -22.65
N ILE A 114 24.02 58.32 -23.56
CA ILE A 114 22.88 58.19 -24.47
C ILE A 114 21.84 57.29 -23.79
N PRO A 115 20.67 57.79 -23.38
CA PRO A 115 19.64 56.95 -22.77
C PRO A 115 19.04 55.95 -23.77
N ASP A 116 18.61 54.79 -23.28
CA ASP A 116 17.92 53.75 -24.07
C ASP A 116 16.65 54.24 -24.78
N THR A 117 16.11 55.41 -24.39
CA THR A 117 14.95 56.03 -25.02
C THR A 117 15.29 56.72 -26.35
N VAL A 118 16.56 57.10 -26.59
CA VAL A 118 16.96 57.87 -27.77
C VAL A 118 16.68 57.11 -29.07
N PHE A 119 16.88 55.80 -29.10
CA PHE A 119 16.74 54.96 -30.31
C PHE A 119 15.44 54.15 -30.39
N LYS A 120 14.43 54.44 -29.57
CA LYS A 120 13.13 53.75 -29.61
C LYS A 120 12.33 54.01 -30.88
N GLU A 121 12.54 55.15 -31.53
CA GLU A 121 11.85 55.51 -32.77
C GLU A 121 12.73 55.19 -34.00
N PRO A 122 12.12 54.84 -35.14
CA PRO A 122 12.81 54.24 -36.28
C PRO A 122 13.73 55.19 -37.07
N SER A 123 13.71 56.50 -36.81
CA SER A 123 14.55 57.46 -37.54
C SER A 123 15.17 58.51 -36.63
N ARG A 124 16.48 58.68 -36.78
CA ARG A 124 17.31 59.66 -36.07
C ARG A 124 18.31 60.30 -37.01
N TRP A 125 18.61 61.57 -36.79
CA TRP A 125 19.56 62.35 -37.59
C TRP A 125 20.62 63.00 -36.71
N LEU A 126 21.88 62.84 -37.05
CA LEU A 126 23.02 63.44 -36.37
C LEU A 126 23.42 64.74 -37.07
N GLY A 127 23.43 65.83 -36.32
CA GLY A 127 23.99 67.12 -36.70
C GLY A 127 25.34 67.37 -36.02
N VAL A 128 26.22 68.09 -36.71
CA VAL A 128 27.56 68.42 -36.23
C VAL A 128 27.77 69.92 -36.33
N LYS A 129 28.29 70.51 -35.25
CA LYS A 129 28.72 71.91 -35.18
C LYS A 129 30.20 71.95 -34.81
N VAL A 130 31.01 72.64 -35.61
CA VAL A 130 32.46 72.73 -35.42
C VAL A 130 32.82 74.13 -34.91
N GLY A 131 33.42 74.21 -33.72
CA GLY A 131 33.84 75.46 -33.10
C GLY A 131 32.72 76.51 -33.01
N GLY A 132 33.00 77.70 -33.54
CA GLY A 132 32.05 78.82 -33.58
C GLY A 132 31.15 78.85 -34.81
N ASP A 133 31.31 77.93 -35.76
CA ASP A 133 30.53 77.93 -37.00
C ASP A 133 29.05 77.59 -36.75
N PRO A 134 28.11 78.01 -37.63
CA PRO A 134 26.76 77.49 -37.64
C PRO A 134 26.76 75.95 -37.73
N GLU A 135 25.74 75.30 -37.15
CA GLU A 135 25.57 73.85 -37.32
C GLU A 135 25.52 73.52 -38.82
N MET A 136 26.19 72.43 -39.20
CA MET A 136 26.27 72.02 -40.59
C MET A 136 24.89 71.79 -41.20
N THR A 137 24.68 72.32 -42.40
CA THR A 137 23.47 72.10 -43.17
C THR A 137 23.53 70.73 -43.84
N SER A 138 22.47 69.93 -43.69
CA SER A 138 22.38 68.48 -43.97
C SER A 138 22.83 67.61 -42.78
N ARG A 139 21.86 67.15 -42.00
CA ARG A 139 22.07 66.17 -40.92
C ARG A 139 22.19 64.76 -41.50
N GLN A 140 23.05 63.95 -40.91
CA GLN A 140 23.26 62.57 -41.35
C GLN A 140 22.24 61.64 -40.70
N ARG A 141 21.50 60.85 -41.49
CA ARG A 141 20.60 59.82 -40.94
C ARG A 141 21.42 58.70 -40.28
N LEU A 142 21.06 58.35 -39.05
CA LEU A 142 21.58 57.17 -38.36
C LEU A 142 20.85 55.94 -38.88
N ALA A 143 21.59 54.90 -39.28
CA ALA A 143 21.06 53.65 -39.81
C ALA A 143 21.49 52.47 -38.93
N ALA A 144 20.68 51.41 -38.91
CA ALA A 144 21.02 50.17 -38.22
C ALA A 144 22.20 49.48 -38.92
N VAL A 145 23.05 48.81 -38.14
CA VAL A 145 24.12 47.93 -38.64
C VAL A 145 23.65 46.49 -38.74
N GLY A 146 24.28 45.69 -39.61
CA GLY A 146 23.83 44.33 -39.97
C GLY A 146 23.51 43.41 -38.79
N TYR A 147 24.32 43.44 -37.72
CA TYR A 147 24.07 42.62 -36.53
C TYR A 147 22.97 43.16 -35.60
N ALA A 148 22.58 44.43 -35.72
CA ALA A 148 21.46 44.99 -34.94
C ALA A 148 20.09 44.44 -35.39
N PHE A 149 19.99 43.90 -36.62
CA PHE A 149 18.76 43.26 -37.07
C PHE A 149 18.41 42.00 -36.25
N TRP A 150 19.41 41.23 -35.80
CA TRP A 150 19.20 40.07 -34.92
C TRP A 150 18.74 40.44 -33.50
N ALA A 151 18.93 41.69 -33.07
CA ALA A 151 18.42 42.15 -31.79
C ALA A 151 16.91 42.44 -31.81
N ALA A 152 16.30 42.63 -32.99
CA ALA A 152 14.86 42.81 -33.12
C ALA A 152 14.08 41.55 -32.69
N GLU A 153 14.63 40.36 -32.94
CA GLU A 153 14.09 39.09 -32.43
C GLU A 153 14.21 38.95 -30.89
N ALA A 154 15.11 39.68 -30.24
CA ALA A 154 15.26 39.62 -28.77
C ALA A 154 14.23 40.49 -28.02
N ASP A 155 13.76 41.58 -28.63
CA ASP A 155 12.75 42.47 -28.03
C ASP A 155 11.35 41.84 -27.98
N THR A 156 11.06 40.85 -28.84
CA THR A 156 9.81 40.08 -28.79
C THR A 156 9.81 39.00 -27.70
N ALA A 157 10.97 38.67 -27.11
CA ALA A 157 11.08 37.78 -25.95
C ALA A 157 10.75 38.47 -24.61
N GLY A 158 10.38 39.76 -24.63
CA GLY A 158 10.10 40.61 -23.48
C GLY A 158 8.80 40.32 -22.69
N TYR A 159 7.97 39.35 -23.11
CA TYR A 159 6.76 38.93 -22.36
C TYR A 159 6.93 37.70 -21.47
N ALA A 160 8.11 37.10 -21.36
CA ALA A 160 8.33 35.93 -20.51
C ALA A 160 9.19 36.20 -19.26
N ARG A 161 9.28 37.44 -18.78
CA ARG A 161 9.91 37.75 -17.48
C ARG A 161 8.95 37.85 -16.29
N THR A 162 7.64 37.72 -16.54
CA THR A 162 6.58 37.57 -15.52
C THR A 162 5.47 36.61 -15.95
N ALA A 163 5.69 35.79 -16.98
CA ALA A 163 4.92 34.57 -17.09
C ALA A 163 5.42 33.65 -15.98
N VAL A 164 4.85 33.78 -14.78
CA VAL A 164 4.54 32.58 -14.01
C VAL A 164 3.92 31.68 -15.05
N ALA A 165 4.53 30.54 -15.36
CA ALA A 165 3.89 29.55 -16.20
C ALA A 165 2.43 29.51 -15.74
N ALA A 166 1.48 29.83 -16.63
CA ALA A 166 0.10 29.55 -16.34
C ALA A 166 0.08 28.03 -16.21
N GLY A 167 0.31 27.53 -14.99
CA GLY A 167 0.16 26.13 -14.68
C GLY A 167 -1.23 25.78 -15.20
N ASP A 168 -1.34 24.63 -15.84
CA ASP A 168 -2.58 24.05 -16.34
C ASP A 168 -3.76 24.09 -15.33
N SER A 169 -3.48 24.43 -14.06
CA SER A 169 -4.46 24.58 -12.98
C SER A 169 -5.09 23.23 -12.66
N ASP A 170 -4.37 22.16 -12.95
CA ASP A 170 -4.76 20.80 -12.63
C ASP A 170 -4.67 20.56 -11.13
N TRP A 171 -3.69 21.16 -10.46
CA TRP A 171 -3.48 21.04 -9.01
C TRP A 171 -3.67 22.37 -8.30
N THR A 172 -4.56 22.39 -7.30
CA THR A 172 -4.82 23.56 -6.45
C THR A 172 -4.37 23.27 -5.02
N ILE A 173 -3.70 24.26 -4.43
CA ILE A 173 -3.36 24.28 -3.00
C ILE A 173 -4.32 25.24 -2.31
N SER A 174 -5.02 24.76 -1.27
CA SER A 174 -5.88 25.58 -0.42
C SER A 174 -5.57 25.30 1.04
N GLY A 175 -4.97 26.26 1.74
CA GLY A 175 -4.44 26.02 3.09
C GLY A 175 -3.32 24.98 3.04
N ASP A 176 -3.45 23.92 3.83
CA ASP A 176 -2.50 22.79 3.87
C ASP A 176 -2.89 21.65 2.91
N ASP A 177 -4.01 21.78 2.18
CA ASP A 177 -4.52 20.74 1.28
C ASP A 177 -4.04 20.94 -0.16
N LEU A 178 -3.64 19.84 -0.81
CA LEU A 178 -3.37 19.74 -2.25
C LEU A 178 -4.40 18.82 -2.90
N TYR A 179 -5.11 19.29 -3.92
CA TYR A 179 -6.10 18.49 -4.64
C TYR A 179 -6.15 18.82 -6.14
N CYS A 180 -6.63 17.85 -6.93
CA CYS A 180 -6.87 18.04 -8.37
C CYS A 180 -8.12 18.92 -8.56
N ALA A 181 -7.97 20.06 -9.22
CA ALA A 181 -9.03 21.04 -9.42
C ALA A 181 -9.84 20.80 -10.70
N GLN A 182 -9.29 20.06 -11.66
CA GLN A 182 -10.03 19.65 -12.85
C GLN A 182 -10.88 18.41 -12.57
N PRO A 183 -12.12 18.32 -13.12
CA PRO A 183 -12.90 17.09 -13.06
C PRO A 183 -12.20 16.00 -13.87
N GLY A 184 -11.78 14.91 -13.22
CA GLY A 184 -11.01 13.87 -13.89
C GLY A 184 -10.50 12.77 -12.96
N LYS A 185 -9.53 12.00 -13.46
CA LYS A 185 -8.85 10.94 -12.73
C LYS A 185 -7.37 11.27 -12.61
N VAL A 186 -6.77 10.98 -11.46
CA VAL A 186 -5.32 11.14 -11.21
C VAL A 186 -4.63 9.79 -11.47
N GLY A 187 -3.68 9.77 -12.40
CA GLY A 187 -2.77 8.64 -12.61
C GLY A 187 -1.39 8.91 -12.00
N ILE A 188 -0.86 7.99 -11.20
CA ILE A 188 0.53 8.02 -10.73
C ILE A 188 1.21 6.78 -11.30
N GLY A 189 2.26 6.95 -12.13
CA GLY A 189 2.91 5.84 -12.82
C GLY A 189 2.17 5.30 -14.05
N THR A 190 0.95 5.78 -14.34
CA THR A 190 0.13 5.36 -15.48
C THR A 190 -0.51 6.55 -16.19
N THR A 191 -0.63 6.47 -17.52
CA THR A 191 -1.31 7.49 -18.35
C THR A 191 -2.78 7.16 -18.62
N SER A 192 -3.28 6.00 -18.18
CA SER A 192 -4.65 5.52 -18.45
C SER A 192 -5.38 5.13 -17.17
N PRO A 193 -5.70 6.10 -16.28
CA PRO A 193 -6.32 5.81 -14.99
C PRO A 193 -7.71 5.16 -15.12
N GLN A 194 -7.93 4.03 -14.43
CA GLN A 194 -9.19 3.29 -14.48
C GLN A 194 -10.19 3.76 -13.40
N SER A 195 -9.73 4.39 -12.32
CA SER A 195 -10.51 4.95 -11.20
C SER A 195 -10.12 6.43 -10.94
N LYS A 196 -10.81 7.13 -10.02
CA LYS A 196 -10.50 8.55 -9.69
C LYS A 196 -9.04 8.79 -9.27
N LEU A 197 -8.42 7.80 -8.62
CA LEU A 197 -6.98 7.76 -8.33
C LEU A 197 -6.47 6.36 -8.69
N HIS A 198 -5.60 6.26 -9.70
CA HIS A 198 -4.94 5.03 -10.13
C HIS A 198 -3.43 5.20 -9.92
N VAL A 199 -2.83 4.39 -9.04
CA VAL A 199 -1.38 4.38 -8.81
C VAL A 199 -0.83 3.05 -9.29
N ASP A 200 -0.13 3.07 -10.41
CA ASP A 200 0.60 1.91 -10.93
C ASP A 200 1.90 1.73 -10.13
N GLY A 201 1.75 1.17 -8.93
CA GLY A 201 2.83 1.02 -7.94
C GLY A 201 2.32 0.97 -6.50
N ALA A 202 3.25 0.90 -5.54
CA ALA A 202 2.91 0.84 -4.11
C ALA A 202 2.66 2.25 -3.53
N ILE A 203 1.56 2.43 -2.82
CA ILE A 203 1.30 3.64 -2.01
C ILE A 203 1.83 3.41 -0.60
N ARG A 204 2.67 4.32 -0.10
CA ARG A 204 3.11 4.34 1.31
C ARG A 204 2.22 5.26 2.12
N LEU A 205 1.57 4.73 3.16
CA LEU A 205 0.77 5.52 4.10
C LEU A 205 1.57 5.71 5.41
N GLY A 206 2.15 6.91 5.61
CA GLY A 206 2.82 7.31 6.86
C GLY A 206 4.36 7.40 6.82
N SER A 207 4.92 8.11 7.81
CA SER A 207 6.37 8.27 8.03
C SER A 207 6.83 7.33 9.17
N GLY A 208 7.55 6.25 8.83
CA GLY A 208 8.03 5.26 9.80
C GLY A 208 8.02 3.82 9.27
N SER A 209 8.55 2.86 10.04
CA SER A 209 8.75 1.46 9.64
C SER A 209 7.46 0.64 9.42
N ALA A 210 6.28 1.22 9.63
CA ALA A 210 5.00 0.58 9.32
C ALA A 210 4.76 0.64 7.80
N LYS A 211 4.96 -0.50 7.13
CA LYS A 211 4.72 -0.66 5.69
C LYS A 211 3.25 -1.02 5.45
N TYR A 212 2.35 -0.04 5.52
CA TYR A 212 1.04 -0.19 4.89
C TYR A 212 1.25 -0.01 3.37
N GLN A 213 1.39 -1.12 2.65
CA GLN A 213 1.43 -1.14 1.19
C GLN A 213 0.08 -1.61 0.69
N ILE A 214 -0.64 -0.75 -0.02
CA ILE A 214 -1.74 -1.17 -0.89
C ILE A 214 -1.07 -1.60 -2.20
N GLN A 215 -0.96 -2.91 -2.43
CA GLN A 215 -0.46 -3.46 -3.69
C GLN A 215 -1.66 -3.75 -4.61
N GLU A 216 -1.69 -3.11 -5.77
CA GLU A 216 -2.68 -3.39 -6.81
C GLU A 216 -2.46 -4.80 -7.37
N VAL A 217 -3.54 -5.60 -7.42
CA VAL A 217 -3.60 -6.83 -8.21
C VAL A 217 -4.35 -6.51 -9.49
N THR A 218 -3.76 -6.87 -10.63
CA THR A 218 -4.35 -6.68 -11.97
C THR A 218 -5.80 -7.18 -12.02
N PRO A 219 -6.76 -6.40 -12.56
CA PRO A 219 -8.17 -6.80 -12.60
C PRO A 219 -8.40 -8.08 -13.41
N TYR A 220 -9.16 -9.03 -12.85
CA TYR A 220 -9.73 -10.15 -13.61
C TYR A 220 -10.85 -9.65 -14.52
N SER A 221 -10.78 -9.93 -15.82
CA SER A 221 -11.67 -9.40 -16.86
C SER A 221 -13.04 -10.12 -16.99
N GLY A 222 -13.54 -10.74 -15.91
CA GLY A 222 -14.81 -11.48 -15.90
C GLY A 222 -15.80 -10.87 -14.89
N GLY A 223 -16.88 -10.27 -15.38
CA GLY A 223 -17.75 -9.38 -14.61
C GLY A 223 -18.46 -9.98 -13.39
N GLY A 224 -18.62 -9.15 -12.36
CA GLY A 224 -19.47 -9.38 -11.18
C GLY A 224 -19.06 -8.49 -10.00
N TRP A 225 -19.90 -7.49 -9.70
CA TRP A 225 -19.81 -6.45 -8.63
C TRP A 225 -18.70 -5.38 -8.77
N LYS A 226 -19.08 -4.11 -8.63
CA LYS A 226 -18.26 -2.92 -8.95
C LYS A 226 -17.79 -2.12 -7.73
N ASP A 227 -18.01 -2.62 -6.52
CA ASP A 227 -17.56 -2.00 -5.25
C ASP A 227 -16.70 -2.98 -4.44
N TYR A 228 -15.59 -3.44 -5.02
CA TYR A 228 -14.55 -4.17 -4.29
C TYR A 228 -13.31 -3.29 -4.15
N ILE A 229 -12.74 -3.24 -2.95
CA ILE A 229 -11.31 -2.98 -2.85
C ILE A 229 -10.62 -4.31 -3.18
N ALA A 230 -10.24 -4.48 -4.45
CA ALA A 230 -9.52 -5.65 -4.92
C ALA A 230 -8.08 -5.62 -4.39
N PHE A 231 -7.89 -6.06 -3.16
CA PHE A 231 -6.56 -6.28 -2.60
C PHE A 231 -6.12 -7.71 -2.94
N GLY A 232 -4.84 -7.89 -3.26
CA GLY A 232 -4.17 -9.21 -3.16
C GLY A 232 -3.96 -9.65 -1.72
N GLY A 233 -4.95 -9.44 -0.86
CA GLY A 233 -4.85 -9.45 0.60
C GLY A 233 -4.47 -8.08 1.19
N ILE A 234 -5.08 -7.70 2.32
CA ILE A 234 -4.60 -6.59 3.17
C ILE A 234 -3.68 -7.20 4.22
N GLY A 235 -2.36 -7.13 4.05
CA GLY A 235 -1.44 -7.54 5.11
C GLY A 235 -1.45 -6.57 6.28
N ILE A 236 -2.14 -6.88 7.38
CA ILE A 236 -1.99 -6.18 8.67
C ILE A 236 -1.09 -7.04 9.55
N GLY A 237 0.20 -6.72 9.64
CA GLY A 237 1.16 -7.48 10.45
C GLY A 237 2.33 -6.64 10.97
N SER A 238 2.84 -6.98 12.16
CA SER A 238 4.05 -6.38 12.74
C SER A 238 5.31 -7.08 12.23
N ASN A 239 6.40 -6.33 12.02
CA ASN A 239 7.73 -6.85 11.69
C ASN A 239 8.69 -6.78 12.90
N ASP A 240 8.17 -6.76 14.12
CA ASP A 240 8.97 -6.69 15.36
C ASP A 240 9.78 -7.98 15.68
N GLY A 241 9.92 -8.89 14.72
CA GLY A 241 10.78 -10.06 14.84
C GLY A 241 10.21 -11.19 15.71
N THR A 242 8.98 -11.06 16.20
CA THR A 242 8.39 -12.07 17.12
C THR A 242 7.14 -12.77 16.61
N ASN A 243 6.36 -12.21 15.68
CA ASN A 243 5.32 -12.93 14.92
C ASN A 243 4.75 -12.08 13.78
N ARG A 244 4.70 -12.61 12.56
CA ARG A 244 3.92 -12.00 11.46
C ARG A 244 2.50 -12.57 11.50
N GLN A 245 1.59 -11.88 12.17
CA GLN A 245 0.15 -12.12 11.99
C GLN A 245 -0.26 -11.44 10.69
N MET A 246 -0.83 -12.16 9.74
CA MET A 246 -1.42 -11.59 8.53
C MET A 246 -2.88 -11.99 8.44
N PHE A 247 -3.71 -11.00 8.13
CA PHE A 247 -5.14 -11.18 7.91
C PHE A 247 -5.44 -11.05 6.42
N MET A 248 -5.53 -12.18 5.71
CA MET A 248 -5.75 -12.17 4.28
C MET A 248 -7.24 -12.30 3.97
N PHE A 249 -7.78 -11.29 3.31
CA PHE A 249 -9.05 -11.38 2.59
C PHE A 249 -8.73 -11.70 1.12
N ALA A 250 -9.05 -12.92 0.67
CA ALA A 250 -8.80 -13.44 -0.68
C ALA A 250 -7.31 -13.62 -1.08
N ASP A 251 -6.90 -14.87 -1.16
CA ASP A 251 -5.64 -15.33 -1.77
C ASP A 251 -5.76 -15.41 -3.30
N GLY A 252 -5.77 -14.25 -3.96
CA GLY A 252 -5.58 -14.14 -5.41
C GLY A 252 -6.65 -14.79 -6.31
N ALA A 253 -6.55 -14.56 -7.61
CA ALA A 253 -7.47 -15.12 -8.59
C ALA A 253 -7.28 -16.64 -8.70
N GLY A 254 -8.23 -17.42 -8.18
CA GLY A 254 -8.26 -18.88 -8.31
C GLY A 254 -8.39 -19.65 -7.00
N SER A 255 -8.30 -19.00 -5.85
CA SER A 255 -8.48 -19.68 -4.57
C SER A 255 -9.91 -19.62 -4.03
N ASN A 256 -10.26 -20.64 -3.25
CA ASN A 256 -11.56 -20.82 -2.62
C ASN A 256 -11.66 -20.13 -1.24
N ASN A 257 -10.60 -19.47 -0.75
CA ASN A 257 -10.59 -18.93 0.61
C ASN A 257 -11.14 -17.48 0.65
N ILE A 258 -12.17 -17.23 1.46
CA ILE A 258 -12.68 -15.89 1.79
C ILE A 258 -11.77 -15.21 2.83
N PHE A 259 -11.33 -15.99 3.82
CA PHE A 259 -10.56 -15.53 4.96
C PHE A 259 -9.43 -16.51 5.22
N THR A 260 -8.22 -15.99 5.41
CA THR A 260 -7.09 -16.79 5.87
C THR A 260 -6.32 -16.03 6.94
N ALA A 261 -6.14 -16.65 8.11
CA ALA A 261 -5.12 -16.28 9.07
C ALA A 261 -3.99 -17.31 8.97
N ALA A 262 -2.80 -16.82 8.70
CA ALA A 262 -1.59 -17.62 8.58
C ALA A 262 -0.51 -17.02 9.45
N THR A 263 0.29 -17.87 10.08
CA THR A 263 1.58 -17.49 10.63
C THR A 263 2.70 -17.92 9.69
N SER A 264 3.83 -17.22 9.75
CA SER A 264 5.07 -17.70 9.13
C SER A 264 6.08 -17.91 10.24
N GLU A 265 6.69 -19.08 10.30
CA GLU A 265 7.87 -19.27 11.12
C GLU A 265 9.01 -18.38 10.58
N ASN A 266 9.81 -17.86 11.51
CA ASN A 266 10.80 -16.81 11.28
C ASN A 266 11.73 -17.14 10.08
N GLY A 267 11.56 -16.44 8.95
CA GLY A 267 12.40 -16.60 7.75
C GLY A 267 11.96 -17.70 6.76
N GLY A 268 10.84 -18.39 6.99
CA GLY A 268 10.27 -19.36 6.06
C GLY A 268 9.61 -18.71 4.83
N SER A 269 9.78 -19.33 3.65
CA SER A 269 9.12 -18.92 2.39
C SER A 269 7.75 -19.57 2.18
N THR A 270 7.30 -20.40 3.11
CA THR A 270 6.05 -21.17 3.04
C THR A 270 5.13 -20.74 4.16
N TRP A 271 3.94 -20.29 3.79
CA TRP A 271 2.88 -19.90 4.71
C TRP A 271 2.06 -21.13 5.08
N GLU A 272 1.91 -21.43 6.36
CA GLU A 272 0.96 -22.42 6.84
C GLU A 272 -0.32 -21.70 7.26
N ALA A 273 -1.46 -22.11 6.70
CA ALA A 273 -2.74 -21.53 7.07
C ALA A 273 -3.23 -22.16 8.37
N ASP A 274 -3.23 -21.37 9.43
CA ASP A 274 -3.70 -21.81 10.75
C ASP A 274 -5.23 -21.79 10.84
N PHE A 275 -5.87 -20.85 10.13
CA PHE A 275 -7.33 -20.74 10.09
C PHE A 275 -7.80 -20.23 8.73
N VAL A 276 -8.78 -20.89 8.14
CA VAL A 276 -9.33 -20.59 6.81
C VAL A 276 -10.86 -20.62 6.84
N ILE A 277 -11.51 -19.70 6.13
CA ILE A 277 -12.93 -19.78 5.76
C ILE A 277 -13.03 -19.78 4.23
N GLN A 278 -13.73 -20.76 3.67
CA GLN A 278 -13.91 -20.92 2.22
C GLN A 278 -15.22 -20.30 1.70
N GLN A 279 -15.33 -20.11 0.38
CA GLN A 279 -16.52 -19.56 -0.28
C GLN A 279 -17.77 -20.41 -0.11
N ASP A 280 -17.61 -21.72 0.10
CA ASP A 280 -18.69 -22.65 0.42
C ASP A 280 -19.05 -22.67 1.92
N GLY A 281 -18.46 -21.79 2.72
CA GLY A 281 -18.73 -21.62 4.15
C GLY A 281 -17.97 -22.60 5.05
N LYS A 282 -17.10 -23.46 4.52
CA LYS A 282 -16.30 -24.37 5.34
C LYS A 282 -15.19 -23.64 6.08
N VAL A 283 -14.95 -24.06 7.30
CA VAL A 283 -13.88 -23.55 8.18
C VAL A 283 -12.81 -24.63 8.34
N GLY A 284 -11.56 -24.28 8.06
CA GLY A 284 -10.38 -25.11 8.32
C GLY A 284 -9.56 -24.52 9.46
N ILE A 285 -9.10 -25.34 10.41
CA ILE A 285 -8.09 -24.98 11.40
C ILE A 285 -6.90 -25.93 11.21
N GLY A 286 -5.72 -25.40 10.92
CA GLY A 286 -4.53 -26.18 10.55
C GLY A 286 -4.63 -26.91 9.20
N THR A 287 -5.60 -26.53 8.36
CA THR A 287 -5.77 -27.07 7.00
C THR A 287 -6.39 -26.03 6.07
N THR A 288 -5.92 -25.99 4.81
CA THR A 288 -6.49 -25.18 3.73
C THR A 288 -7.55 -25.93 2.92
N SER A 289 -7.80 -27.21 3.23
CA SER A 289 -8.71 -28.08 2.45
C SER A 289 -9.72 -28.78 3.35
N PRO A 290 -10.62 -28.02 4.03
CA PRO A 290 -11.64 -28.60 4.89
C PRO A 290 -12.59 -29.52 4.09
N THR A 291 -12.80 -30.74 4.58
CA THR A 291 -13.70 -31.74 3.98
C THR A 291 -15.11 -31.73 4.57
N ALA A 292 -15.28 -31.06 5.71
CA ALA A 292 -16.55 -30.84 6.42
C ALA A 292 -16.76 -29.34 6.74
N PRO A 293 -17.96 -28.91 7.16
CA PRO A 293 -18.22 -27.51 7.54
C PRO A 293 -17.23 -26.92 8.54
N LEU A 294 -16.71 -27.74 9.46
CA LEU A 294 -15.54 -27.42 10.28
C LEU A 294 -14.59 -28.61 10.21
N THR A 295 -13.36 -28.38 9.77
CA THR A 295 -12.27 -29.38 9.78
C THR A 295 -11.13 -28.82 10.62
N ILE A 296 -10.71 -29.57 11.63
CA ILE A 296 -9.57 -29.23 12.48
C ILE A 296 -8.51 -30.30 12.25
N GLN A 297 -7.34 -29.91 11.79
CA GLN A 297 -6.20 -30.79 11.54
C GLN A 297 -5.03 -30.30 12.41
N THR A 298 -4.68 -31.07 13.44
CA THR A 298 -3.52 -30.76 14.28
C THR A 298 -2.28 -31.44 13.70
N ILE A 299 -1.17 -30.69 13.60
CA ILE A 299 0.08 -31.21 13.04
C ILE A 299 1.02 -31.72 14.15
N ASN A 300 0.93 -31.17 15.38
CA ASN A 300 1.74 -31.58 16.56
C ASN A 300 1.14 -31.06 17.91
N GLY A 301 -0.01 -31.58 18.38
CA GLY A 301 -0.60 -31.17 19.67
C GLY A 301 -2.01 -31.71 19.92
N THR A 302 -2.53 -31.50 21.14
CA THR A 302 -3.84 -32.00 21.63
C THR A 302 -4.97 -31.79 20.62
N ASP A 303 -5.71 -32.86 20.31
CA ASP A 303 -6.73 -32.95 19.26
C ASP A 303 -7.66 -31.72 19.20
N ILE A 304 -8.55 -31.56 20.19
CA ILE A 304 -9.43 -30.42 20.40
C ILE A 304 -9.71 -30.38 21.90
N ALA A 305 -9.41 -29.27 22.58
CA ALA A 305 -9.69 -29.12 24.01
C ALA A 305 -10.92 -28.26 24.25
N PHE A 306 -11.88 -28.78 25.02
CA PHE A 306 -13.02 -28.02 25.56
C PHE A 306 -12.77 -27.77 27.05
N THR A 307 -12.33 -26.57 27.42
CA THR A 307 -11.99 -26.22 28.81
C THR A 307 -12.92 -25.17 29.38
N SER A 308 -13.31 -25.30 30.65
CA SER A 308 -14.08 -24.30 31.40
C SER A 308 -13.43 -24.08 32.77
N THR A 309 -13.32 -22.82 33.20
CA THR A 309 -12.77 -22.42 34.52
C THR A 309 -13.86 -22.25 35.58
N GLY A 310 -15.11 -22.56 35.26
CA GLY A 310 -16.26 -22.42 36.17
C GLY A 310 -17.12 -23.68 36.17
N ASN A 311 -18.04 -23.78 35.21
CA ASN A 311 -18.99 -24.88 35.07
C ASN A 311 -18.46 -25.97 34.12
N ASN A 312 -19.33 -26.84 33.64
CA ASN A 312 -19.04 -27.88 32.66
C ASN A 312 -18.58 -27.31 31.30
N ALA A 313 -17.67 -28.03 30.64
CA ALA A 313 -17.34 -27.84 29.24
C ALA A 313 -18.11 -28.89 28.42
N ASP A 314 -19.36 -28.56 28.06
CA ASP A 314 -20.26 -29.50 27.41
C ASP A 314 -20.19 -29.39 25.87
N ILE A 315 -20.31 -30.54 25.18
CA ILE A 315 -20.63 -30.59 23.75
C ILE A 315 -22.13 -30.80 23.62
N MET A 316 -22.87 -29.74 23.29
CA MET A 316 -24.33 -29.80 23.16
C MET A 316 -24.74 -30.00 21.69
N ALA A 317 -25.57 -31.02 21.43
CA ALA A 317 -26.24 -31.22 20.15
C ALA A 317 -27.76 -31.35 20.36
N PRO A 318 -28.62 -30.58 19.67
CA PRO A 318 -30.07 -30.71 19.80
C PRO A 318 -30.62 -32.02 19.19
N GLY A 319 -29.79 -32.73 18.40
CA GLY A 319 -30.08 -34.05 17.85
C GLY A 319 -29.03 -35.07 18.29
N THR A 320 -28.67 -36.00 17.39
CA THR A 320 -27.62 -36.98 17.69
C THR A 320 -26.23 -36.35 17.63
N LEU A 321 -25.48 -36.43 18.73
CA LEU A 321 -24.04 -36.22 18.72
C LEU A 321 -23.35 -37.53 18.28
N LYS A 322 -22.61 -37.50 17.18
CA LYS A 322 -21.80 -38.64 16.72
C LYS A 322 -20.35 -38.40 17.15
N ILE A 323 -19.81 -39.28 17.99
CA ILE A 323 -18.41 -39.32 18.38
C ILE A 323 -17.88 -40.68 17.94
N GLY A 324 -16.81 -40.70 17.16
CA GLY A 324 -16.25 -41.95 16.66
C GLY A 324 -15.07 -41.72 15.74
N THR A 325 -14.37 -42.81 15.46
CA THR A 325 -13.22 -42.83 14.56
C THR A 325 -13.63 -43.50 13.26
N THR A 326 -13.15 -42.97 12.12
CA THR A 326 -13.41 -43.54 10.80
C THR A 326 -12.10 -44.07 10.23
N GLY A 327 -11.84 -45.36 10.42
CA GLY A 327 -10.64 -46.04 9.97
C GLY A 327 -10.41 -47.33 10.75
N GLY A 328 -9.90 -48.37 10.08
CA GLY A 328 -9.68 -49.67 10.72
C GLY A 328 -8.63 -49.56 11.84
N GLY A 329 -8.99 -50.01 13.05
CA GLY A 329 -8.05 -50.16 14.17
C GLY A 329 -8.03 -49.01 15.18
N TYR A 330 -8.74 -47.90 14.96
CA TYR A 330 -8.78 -46.79 15.91
C TYR A 330 -9.78 -47.05 17.05
N TRP A 331 -9.44 -46.59 18.25
CA TRP A 331 -10.22 -46.78 19.47
C TRP A 331 -11.02 -45.52 19.82
N LEU A 332 -12.15 -45.68 20.51
CA LEU A 332 -12.83 -44.57 21.20
C LEU A 332 -12.62 -44.73 22.71
N HIS A 333 -12.07 -43.70 23.34
CA HIS A 333 -11.74 -43.73 24.76
C HIS A 333 -12.45 -42.66 25.56
N PHE A 334 -12.79 -43.03 26.79
CA PHE A 334 -13.21 -42.12 27.85
C PHE A 334 -12.18 -42.25 28.98
N LEU A 335 -11.54 -41.14 29.32
CA LEU A 335 -10.45 -41.08 30.29
C LEU A 335 -10.83 -40.14 31.44
N THR A 336 -10.21 -40.37 32.59
CA THR A 336 -10.03 -39.34 33.62
C THR A 336 -8.54 -39.22 33.90
N ASP A 337 -8.14 -38.30 34.80
CA ASP A 337 -6.76 -37.92 35.13
C ASP A 337 -5.71 -39.06 35.12
N ASP A 338 -6.11 -40.29 35.48
CA ASP A 338 -5.24 -41.48 35.60
C ASP A 338 -5.54 -42.60 34.57
N GLY A 339 -6.08 -42.27 33.39
CA GLY A 339 -6.18 -43.18 32.24
C GLY A 339 -7.58 -43.63 31.82
N TYR A 340 -7.63 -44.62 30.94
CA TYR A 340 -8.85 -45.11 30.29
C TYR A 340 -9.83 -45.75 31.29
N LYS A 341 -11.04 -45.22 31.38
CA LYS A 341 -12.14 -45.77 32.20
C LYS A 341 -13.12 -46.58 31.37
N MET A 342 -13.34 -46.16 30.13
CA MET A 342 -14.09 -46.94 29.14
C MET A 342 -13.37 -46.85 27.79
N SER A 343 -13.31 -47.97 27.08
CA SER A 343 -12.71 -48.06 25.75
C SER A 343 -13.63 -48.84 24.82
N ILE A 344 -13.73 -48.41 23.57
CA ILE A 344 -14.28 -49.20 22.48
C ILE A 344 -13.13 -49.47 21.52
N THR A 345 -12.76 -50.75 21.37
CA THR A 345 -11.64 -51.14 20.51
C THR A 345 -11.97 -50.96 19.03
N GLY A 346 -10.96 -51.06 18.17
CA GLY A 346 -11.15 -51.02 16.72
C GLY A 346 -11.96 -52.19 16.16
N ALA A 347 -12.17 -53.25 16.96
CA ALA A 347 -13.06 -54.38 16.66
C ALA A 347 -14.49 -54.17 17.18
N GLY A 348 -14.74 -53.06 17.89
CA GLY A 348 -16.04 -52.69 18.46
C GLY A 348 -16.32 -53.32 19.83
N ASP A 349 -15.32 -53.87 20.51
CA ASP A 349 -15.49 -54.46 21.85
C ASP A 349 -15.39 -53.36 22.92
N VAL A 350 -16.30 -53.39 23.89
CA VAL A 350 -16.40 -52.41 24.97
C VAL A 350 -15.68 -52.94 26.21
N GLY A 351 -14.65 -52.24 26.65
CA GLY A 351 -13.99 -52.45 27.95
C GLY A 351 -14.39 -51.36 28.93
N ILE A 352 -14.84 -51.74 30.14
CA ILE A 352 -15.04 -50.83 31.28
C ILE A 352 -13.99 -51.19 32.33
N GLY A 353 -13.11 -50.25 32.68
CA GLY A 353 -11.96 -50.51 33.57
C GLY A 353 -10.85 -51.39 32.97
N THR A 354 -10.97 -51.78 31.69
CA THR A 354 -9.96 -52.54 30.94
C THR A 354 -9.82 -51.99 29.51
N THR A 355 -8.60 -52.05 28.96
CA THR A 355 -8.32 -51.71 27.55
C THR A 355 -8.17 -52.94 26.66
N SER A 356 -8.18 -54.14 27.23
CA SER A 356 -8.03 -55.41 26.51
C SER A 356 -9.23 -56.32 26.77
N PRO A 357 -10.44 -55.94 26.31
CA PRO A 357 -11.63 -56.73 26.54
C PRO A 357 -11.51 -58.11 25.87
N ALA A 358 -11.79 -59.18 26.61
CA ALA A 358 -11.81 -60.55 26.10
C ALA A 358 -13.16 -60.95 25.46
N ALA A 359 -14.18 -60.10 25.61
CA ALA A 359 -15.53 -60.29 25.09
C ALA A 359 -16.10 -58.96 24.56
N LYS A 360 -17.29 -59.00 23.93
CA LYS A 360 -17.95 -57.81 23.36
C LYS A 360 -18.21 -56.70 24.40
N LEU A 361 -18.49 -57.10 25.64
CA LEU A 361 -18.48 -56.24 26.81
C LEU A 361 -17.66 -56.95 27.88
N ASP A 362 -16.61 -56.30 28.36
CA ASP A 362 -15.75 -56.80 29.43
C ASP A 362 -15.61 -55.71 30.51
N VAL A 363 -15.85 -56.09 31.76
CA VAL A 363 -15.78 -55.19 32.91
C VAL A 363 -14.66 -55.67 33.81
N GLY A 364 -13.57 -54.90 33.86
CA GLY A 364 -12.45 -55.11 34.77
C GLY A 364 -12.80 -54.66 36.19
N GLY A 365 -13.81 -55.28 36.80
CA GLY A 365 -14.34 -54.94 38.11
C GLY A 365 -15.73 -55.52 38.35
N ASP A 366 -16.41 -55.07 39.40
CA ASP A 366 -17.76 -55.54 39.75
C ASP A 366 -18.84 -54.84 38.89
N ILE A 367 -19.92 -55.57 38.61
CA ILE A 367 -21.13 -55.02 37.97
C ILE A 367 -22.21 -54.87 39.05
N ASN A 368 -22.60 -53.63 39.35
CA ASN A 368 -23.70 -53.33 40.25
C ASN A 368 -24.95 -52.93 39.44
N ALA A 369 -25.99 -53.76 39.47
CA ALA A 369 -27.27 -53.45 38.83
C ALA A 369 -28.26 -52.92 39.88
N ASP A 370 -28.85 -51.76 39.65
CA ASP A 370 -29.79 -51.09 40.58
C ASP A 370 -31.11 -51.86 40.79
N SER A 371 -31.41 -52.85 39.92
CA SER A 371 -32.61 -53.68 40.05
C SER A 371 -32.30 -55.16 39.80
N LEU A 372 -32.34 -55.60 38.55
CA LEU A 372 -32.28 -57.01 38.16
C LEU A 372 -31.15 -57.21 37.15
N TYR A 373 -30.42 -58.31 37.28
CA TYR A 373 -29.53 -58.75 36.22
C TYR A 373 -30.32 -59.53 35.18
N LYS A 374 -30.31 -59.05 33.92
CA LYS A 374 -31.11 -59.58 32.81
C LYS A 374 -30.25 -60.03 31.64
N ILE A 375 -30.65 -61.12 30.98
CA ILE A 375 -30.06 -61.60 29.73
C ILE A 375 -31.19 -61.80 28.72
N GLY A 376 -31.08 -61.17 27.54
CA GLY A 376 -32.11 -61.29 26.49
C GLY A 376 -33.49 -60.75 26.88
N GLY A 377 -33.56 -59.87 27.89
CA GLY A 377 -34.82 -59.34 28.45
C GLY A 377 -35.35 -60.11 29.68
N ASN A 378 -34.85 -61.32 29.93
CA ASN A 378 -35.26 -62.17 31.04
C ASN A 378 -34.43 -61.89 32.30
N THR A 379 -35.09 -61.82 33.46
CA THR A 379 -34.40 -61.75 34.76
C THR A 379 -33.71 -63.07 35.02
N VAL A 380 -32.40 -63.03 35.28
CA VAL A 380 -31.59 -64.23 35.54
C VAL A 380 -31.00 -64.26 36.94
N LEU A 381 -30.83 -63.10 37.57
CA LEU A 381 -30.48 -62.98 38.98
C LEU A 381 -31.25 -61.80 39.59
N SER A 382 -31.93 -62.07 40.70
CA SER A 382 -32.67 -61.09 41.47
C SER A 382 -32.42 -61.31 42.96
N VAL A 383 -32.17 -60.23 43.67
CA VAL A 383 -32.21 -60.17 45.14
C VAL A 383 -33.20 -59.07 45.48
N THR A 384 -34.35 -59.45 46.04
CA THR A 384 -35.42 -58.50 46.38
C THR A 384 -35.34 -58.08 47.84
N ASP A 385 -36.04 -57.00 48.22
CA ASP A 385 -36.14 -56.51 49.62
C ASP A 385 -36.72 -57.53 50.63
N LEU A 386 -37.09 -58.73 50.17
CA LEU A 386 -37.58 -59.84 50.97
C LEU A 386 -36.48 -60.88 51.28
N ASP A 387 -35.21 -60.53 51.12
CA ASP A 387 -34.04 -61.41 51.36
C ASP A 387 -34.08 -62.73 50.59
N ASN A 388 -34.70 -62.73 49.40
CA ASN A 388 -34.73 -63.91 48.53
C ASN A 388 -33.60 -63.88 47.51
N LEU A 389 -33.08 -65.04 47.14
CA LEU A 389 -32.20 -65.24 46.00
C LEU A 389 -32.93 -65.99 44.88
N PHE A 390 -33.13 -65.35 43.74
CA PHE A 390 -33.69 -65.99 42.54
C PHE A 390 -32.65 -66.07 41.44
N VAL A 391 -32.44 -67.27 40.90
CA VAL A 391 -31.53 -67.54 39.78
C VAL A 391 -32.28 -68.32 38.70
N GLY A 392 -32.39 -67.76 37.50
CA GLY A 392 -33.08 -68.38 36.36
C GLY A 392 -34.30 -67.60 35.86
N ASP A 393 -34.67 -67.85 34.61
CA ASP A 393 -35.80 -67.17 33.95
C ASP A 393 -37.13 -67.47 34.66
N GLY A 394 -37.93 -66.44 34.92
CA GLY A 394 -39.21 -66.55 35.63
C GLY A 394 -39.13 -66.97 37.11
N ALA A 395 -37.93 -67.23 37.66
CA ALA A 395 -37.79 -67.61 39.06
C ALA A 395 -38.34 -66.50 39.99
N GLY A 396 -39.23 -66.86 40.91
CA GLY A 396 -39.76 -65.92 41.90
C GLY A 396 -40.72 -64.82 41.41
N THR A 397 -41.17 -64.87 40.16
CA THR A 397 -41.95 -63.76 39.54
C THR A 397 -43.16 -63.31 40.36
N TYR A 398 -43.87 -64.23 41.02
CA TYR A 398 -44.99 -63.95 41.93
C TYR A 398 -44.75 -64.51 43.35
N ASN A 399 -43.49 -64.62 43.76
CA ASN A 399 -43.17 -65.02 45.13
C ASN A 399 -43.49 -63.88 46.12
N THR A 400 -44.23 -64.20 47.18
CA THR A 400 -44.50 -63.28 48.30
C THR A 400 -43.82 -63.71 49.61
N GLY A 401 -43.22 -64.91 49.65
CA GLY A 401 -42.42 -65.37 50.79
C GLY A 401 -41.07 -64.68 50.92
N ASN A 402 -40.43 -64.75 52.10
CA ASN A 402 -39.12 -64.14 52.35
C ASN A 402 -38.03 -65.18 52.70
N HIS A 403 -36.76 -64.77 52.64
CA HIS A 403 -35.59 -65.56 53.00
C HIS A 403 -35.43 -66.89 52.24
N GLY A 404 -35.93 -66.99 51.00
CA GLY A 404 -35.87 -68.20 50.17
C GLY A 404 -34.75 -68.17 49.12
N THR A 405 -34.32 -69.36 48.67
CA THR A 405 -33.36 -69.55 47.57
C THR A 405 -34.00 -70.37 46.47
N PHE A 406 -34.08 -69.82 45.26
CA PHE A 406 -34.81 -70.41 44.14
C PHE A 406 -33.92 -70.41 42.90
N VAL A 407 -33.53 -71.60 42.44
CA VAL A 407 -32.58 -71.76 41.35
C VAL A 407 -33.16 -72.67 40.27
N GLY A 408 -33.51 -72.11 39.12
CA GLY A 408 -34.04 -72.82 37.96
C GLY A 408 -35.11 -72.02 37.21
N ASP A 409 -35.33 -72.38 35.94
CA ASP A 409 -36.44 -71.83 35.13
C ASP A 409 -37.78 -72.03 35.86
N GLN A 410 -38.49 -70.95 36.15
CA GLN A 410 -39.76 -70.92 36.88
C GLN A 410 -39.71 -71.47 38.33
N ALA A 411 -38.52 -71.60 38.94
CA ALA A 411 -38.41 -72.04 40.33
C ALA A 411 -39.09 -71.03 41.28
N GLY A 412 -39.98 -71.52 42.15
CA GLY A 412 -40.69 -70.68 43.13
C GLY A 412 -41.55 -69.58 42.51
N HIS A 413 -41.95 -69.73 41.25
CA HIS A 413 -42.68 -68.70 40.50
C HIS A 413 -43.91 -68.16 41.25
N ASN A 414 -44.65 -69.01 41.98
CA ASN A 414 -45.75 -68.59 42.85
C ASN A 414 -45.64 -69.29 44.22
N ASN A 415 -44.69 -68.81 45.02
CA ASN A 415 -44.46 -69.28 46.39
C ASN A 415 -44.91 -68.22 47.41
N GLN A 416 -45.72 -68.64 48.38
CA GLN A 416 -46.17 -67.78 49.49
C GLN A 416 -45.50 -68.15 50.83
N GLY A 417 -44.71 -69.24 50.85
CA GLY A 417 -44.00 -69.74 52.01
C GLY A 417 -42.62 -69.09 52.23
N SER A 418 -42.12 -69.03 53.47
CA SER A 418 -40.85 -68.37 53.81
C SER A 418 -39.75 -69.39 54.13
N GLN A 419 -38.48 -69.00 53.99
CA GLN A 419 -37.31 -69.86 54.25
C GLN A 419 -37.26 -71.14 53.41
N ASN A 420 -37.71 -71.10 52.15
CA ASN A 420 -37.75 -72.26 51.27
C ASN A 420 -36.53 -72.32 50.34
N THR A 421 -36.08 -73.54 49.99
CA THR A 421 -35.01 -73.78 49.02
C THR A 421 -35.53 -74.62 47.85
N PHE A 422 -35.66 -74.04 46.66
CA PHE A 422 -36.11 -74.75 45.45
C PHE A 422 -34.98 -74.79 44.41
N LEU A 423 -34.63 -75.98 43.94
CA LEU A 423 -33.62 -76.21 42.92
C LEU A 423 -34.23 -77.02 41.77
N GLY A 424 -34.02 -76.58 40.54
CA GLY A 424 -34.51 -77.26 39.33
C GLY A 424 -35.64 -76.51 38.61
N LYS A 425 -35.91 -76.95 37.37
CA LYS A 425 -36.96 -76.36 36.53
C LYS A 425 -38.33 -76.56 37.17
N ALA A 426 -39.07 -75.48 37.36
CA ALA A 426 -40.40 -75.44 37.97
C ALA A 426 -40.47 -76.05 39.39
N ALA A 427 -39.34 -76.14 40.10
CA ALA A 427 -39.32 -76.59 41.49
C ALA A 427 -40.13 -75.62 42.36
N GLY A 428 -41.11 -76.16 43.11
CA GLY A 428 -42.02 -75.36 43.92
C GLY A 428 -42.82 -74.31 43.15
N LEU A 429 -43.13 -74.56 41.87
CA LEU A 429 -43.87 -73.66 40.97
C LEU A 429 -45.14 -73.07 41.60
N LEU A 430 -45.89 -73.89 42.35
CA LEU A 430 -47.09 -73.52 43.09
C LEU A 430 -46.95 -74.00 44.54
N ASN A 431 -46.41 -73.16 45.42
CA ASN A 431 -46.31 -73.45 46.85
C ASN A 431 -47.16 -72.47 47.66
N ALA A 432 -48.37 -72.91 48.02
CA ALA A 432 -49.39 -72.06 48.66
C ALA A 432 -49.08 -71.75 50.13
N ASP A 433 -48.38 -72.64 50.82
CA ASP A 433 -47.91 -72.53 52.20
C ASP A 433 -46.69 -73.43 52.40
N GLY A 434 -45.80 -73.08 53.33
CA GLY A 434 -44.59 -73.86 53.58
C GLY A 434 -43.47 -73.08 54.22
N PHE A 435 -42.84 -73.66 55.23
CA PHE A 435 -41.72 -73.06 55.96
C PHE A 435 -40.58 -74.06 56.04
N GLN A 436 -39.37 -73.64 55.68
CA GLN A 436 -38.19 -74.50 55.70
C GLN A 436 -38.28 -75.74 54.79
N ASN A 437 -38.98 -75.63 53.66
CA ASN A 437 -39.06 -76.72 52.70
C ASN A 437 -37.84 -76.73 51.76
N THR A 438 -37.49 -77.93 51.30
CA THR A 438 -36.51 -78.13 50.24
C THR A 438 -37.14 -78.94 49.10
N PHE A 439 -37.10 -78.42 47.87
CA PHE A 439 -37.50 -79.12 46.65
C PHE A 439 -36.30 -79.13 45.69
N VAL A 440 -35.95 -80.30 45.15
CA VAL A 440 -34.80 -80.51 44.25
C VAL A 440 -35.22 -81.29 43.02
#